data_AF-A0A0F9MN67-F1
#
_entry.id   AF-A0A0F9MN67-F1
#
_cell.length_a   1.000
_cell.length_b   1.000
_cell.length_c   1.000
_cell.angle_alpha   90.00
_cell.angle_beta   90.00
_cell.angle_gamma   90.00
#
_symmetry.space_group_name_H-M   'P 1'
#
loop_
_entity.id
_entity.type
_entity.pdbx_description
1 polymer ?
#
loop_
_entity_poly.entity_id
_entity_poly.type
_entity_poly.pdbx_seq_one_letter_code
_entity_poly.pdbx_strand_id
1 'polypeptide(L)'
;MAKYKNIRELAEAFKSGELQDWVLMVDNDSTYLGWRGKRPEHIKDGTDEADEFEDQKYSEATLLWDSPDVYILDQALSAAGIPNEGV
;
A
#
# COMPACT_ATOMS: atom_id res chain seq x y z
N MET A 1 -8.46 -11.63 -5.16
CA MET A 1 -9.37 -10.62 -4.58
C MET A 1 -8.67 -10.04 -3.37
N ALA A 2 -8.50 -8.72 -3.32
CA ALA A 2 -7.74 -8.05 -2.26
C ALA A 2 -8.39 -8.19 -0.88
N LYS A 3 -7.57 -8.18 0.17
CA LYS A 3 -7.99 -8.26 1.58
C LYS A 3 -8.86 -7.07 1.97
N TYR A 4 -8.39 -5.86 1.69
CA TYR A 4 -9.12 -4.63 2.00
C TYR A 4 -9.95 -4.21 0.80
N LYS A 5 -11.27 -4.13 0.98
CA LYS A 5 -12.22 -3.96 -0.13
C LYS A 5 -12.50 -2.49 -0.47
N ASN A 6 -12.16 -1.58 0.42
CA ASN A 6 -12.39 -0.14 0.28
C ASN A 6 -11.38 0.65 1.12
N ILE A 7 -11.28 1.95 0.84
CA ILE A 7 -10.30 2.83 1.49
C ILE A 7 -10.51 2.96 3.00
N ARG A 8 -11.74 2.80 3.49
CA ARG A 8 -12.03 2.88 4.92
C ARG A 8 -11.44 1.70 5.68
N GLU A 9 -11.62 0.48 5.19
CA GLU A 9 -11.00 -0.72 5.76
C GLU A 9 -9.47 -0.61 5.73
N LEU A 10 -8.90 -0.12 4.62
CA LEU A 10 -7.46 0.10 4.50
C LEU A 10 -6.96 1.14 5.53
N ALA A 11 -7.67 2.26 5.67
CA ALA A 11 -7.33 3.32 6.62
C ALA A 11 -7.43 2.84 8.08
N GLU A 12 -8.42 2.01 8.41
CA GLU A 12 -8.53 1.39 9.74
C GLU A 12 -7.34 0.46 10.03
N ALA A 13 -6.88 -0.32 9.04
CA ALA A 13 -5.68 -1.16 9.17
C ALA A 13 -4.38 -0.37 9.34
N PHE A 14 -4.24 0.78 8.68
CA PHE A 14 -3.13 1.71 8.94
C PHE A 14 -3.20 2.29 10.36
N LYS A 15 -4.39 2.69 10.81
CA LYS A 15 -4.59 3.24 12.17
C LYS A 15 -4.36 2.21 13.27
N SER A 16 -4.66 0.93 13.02
CA SER A 16 -4.43 -0.16 13.98
C SER A 16 -2.96 -0.60 14.05
N GLY A 17 -2.12 -0.20 13.09
CA GLY A 17 -0.73 -0.62 12.99
C GLY A 17 -0.52 -1.95 12.24
N GLU A 18 -1.58 -2.58 11.73
CA GLU A 18 -1.47 -3.80 10.90
C GLU A 18 -0.57 -3.61 9.67
N LEU A 19 -0.51 -2.37 9.17
CA LEU A 19 0.24 -1.99 7.96
C LEU A 19 1.47 -1.11 8.27
N GLN A 20 2.08 -1.25 9.45
CA GLN A 20 3.21 -0.41 9.90
C GLN A 20 4.42 -0.39 8.95
N ASP A 21 4.64 -1.48 8.20
CA ASP A 21 5.76 -1.65 7.26
C ASP A 21 5.35 -1.35 5.81
N TRP A 22 4.14 -0.84 5.59
CA TRP A 22 3.58 -0.53 4.28
C TRP A 22 3.30 0.96 4.15
N VAL A 23 3.25 1.45 2.91
CA VAL A 23 2.78 2.80 2.59
C VAL A 23 1.78 2.73 1.45
N LEU A 24 0.74 3.57 1.51
CA LEU A 24 -0.16 3.77 0.38
C LEU A 24 0.50 4.75 -0.60
N MET A 25 0.78 4.25 -1.80
CA MET A 25 1.25 5.05 -2.93
C MET A 25 0.04 5.47 -3.76
N VAL A 26 0.01 6.75 -4.10
CA VAL A 26 -1.02 7.34 -4.96
C VAL A 26 -0.34 7.88 -6.21
N ASP A 27 -0.70 7.32 -7.36
CA ASP A 27 -0.30 7.79 -8.68
C ASP A 27 -1.52 8.34 -9.41
N ASN A 28 -1.32 9.05 -10.51
CA ASN A 28 -2.38 9.69 -11.29
C ASN A 28 -3.43 8.69 -11.79
N ASP A 29 -3.03 7.43 -12.03
CA ASP A 29 -3.87 6.40 -12.65
C ASP A 29 -4.16 5.20 -11.74
N SER A 30 -3.56 5.13 -10.55
CA SER A 30 -3.78 4.00 -9.64
C SER A 30 -3.35 4.29 -8.20
N THR A 31 -3.80 3.44 -7.28
CA THR A 31 -3.25 3.37 -5.93
C THR A 31 -2.72 1.98 -5.67
N TYR A 32 -1.58 1.88 -5.00
CA TYR A 32 -0.96 0.60 -4.67
C TYR A 32 -0.24 0.66 -3.31
N LEU A 33 0.02 -0.49 -2.71
CA LEU A 33 0.81 -0.57 -1.48
C LEU A 33 2.29 -0.78 -1.82
N GLY A 34 3.15 0.04 -1.23
CA GLY A 34 4.61 -0.13 -1.27
C GLY A 34 5.12 -0.69 0.05
N TRP A 35 5.95 -1.74 0.00
CA TRP A 35 6.66 -2.23 1.18
C TRP A 35 7.79 -1.27 1.56
N ARG A 36 7.87 -0.91 2.84
CA ARG A 36 8.91 -0.06 3.46
C ARG A 36 9.56 -0.68 4.68
N GLY A 37 9.14 -1.89 5.08
CA GLY A 37 9.78 -2.63 6.15
C GLY A 37 11.21 -3.06 5.81
N LYS A 38 11.96 -3.46 6.83
CA LYS A 38 13.34 -3.91 6.64
C LYS A 38 13.38 -5.25 5.90
N ARG A 39 14.25 -5.35 4.89
CA ARG A 39 14.59 -6.62 4.28
C ARG A 39 15.33 -7.51 5.30
N PRO A 40 15.12 -8.83 5.32
CA PRO A 40 15.92 -9.74 6.14
C PRO A 40 17.43 -9.58 5.88
N GLU A 41 18.24 -9.58 6.94
CA GLU A 41 19.69 -9.26 6.87
C GLU A 41 20.51 -10.21 5.97
N HIS A 42 20.01 -11.42 5.73
CA HIS A 42 20.69 -12.40 4.88
C HIS A 42 20.49 -12.13 3.38
N ILE A 43 19.44 -11.39 3.01
CA ILE A 43 19.12 -11.10 1.61
C ILE A 43 19.90 -9.85 1.19
N LYS A 44 20.82 -10.01 0.24
CA LYS A 44 21.74 -8.95 -0.21
C LYS A 44 21.26 -8.34 -1.52
N ASP A 45 21.57 -7.07 -1.74
CA ASP A 45 21.25 -6.41 -3.01
C ASP A 45 21.94 -7.08 -4.20
N GLY A 46 21.24 -7.11 -5.35
CA GLY A 46 21.78 -7.63 -6.61
C GLY A 46 21.92 -9.15 -6.67
N THR A 47 21.17 -9.87 -5.84
CA THR A 47 21.06 -11.34 -5.87
C THR A 47 19.65 -11.76 -6.27
N ASP A 48 19.51 -12.94 -6.87
CA ASP A 48 18.20 -13.52 -7.22
C ASP A 48 17.25 -13.57 -6.01
N GLU A 49 17.75 -13.85 -4.81
CA GLU A 49 16.94 -13.86 -3.57
C GLU A 49 16.34 -12.48 -3.22
N ALA A 50 16.99 -11.38 -3.63
CA ALA A 50 16.47 -10.04 -3.42
C ALA A 50 15.37 -9.71 -4.42
N ASP A 51 15.55 -10.10 -5.68
CA ASP A 51 14.54 -9.94 -6.72
C ASP A 51 13.29 -10.76 -6.36
N GLU A 52 13.46 -12.02 -5.93
CA GLU A 52 12.37 -12.87 -5.44
C GLU A 52 11.64 -12.28 -4.23
N PHE A 53 12.38 -11.67 -3.30
CA PHE A 53 11.76 -10.99 -2.15
C PHE A 53 10.92 -9.79 -2.59
N GLU A 54 11.41 -8.99 -3.54
CA GLU A 54 10.68 -7.83 -4.06
C GLU A 54 9.42 -8.27 -4.84
N ASP A 55 9.53 -9.31 -5.67
CA ASP A 55 8.40 -9.91 -6.38
C ASP A 55 7.35 -10.47 -5.42
N GLN A 56 7.79 -11.10 -4.33
CA GLN A 56 6.90 -11.56 -3.27
C GLN A 56 6.18 -10.37 -2.63
N LYS A 57 6.89 -9.28 -2.30
CA LYS A 57 6.28 -8.09 -1.70
C LYS A 57 5.32 -7.37 -2.63
N TYR A 58 5.61 -7.34 -3.93
CA TYR A 58 4.71 -6.83 -4.95
C TYR A 58 3.42 -7.68 -5.04
N SER A 59 3.57 -9.01 -5.00
CA SER A 59 2.43 -9.93 -4.99
C SER A 59 1.58 -9.77 -3.72
N GLU A 60 2.22 -9.66 -2.54
CA GLU A 60 1.56 -9.38 -1.27
C GLU A 60 0.80 -8.05 -1.30
N ALA A 61 1.39 -7.00 -1.89
CA ALA A 61 0.74 -5.70 -2.05
C ALA A 61 -0.60 -5.83 -2.79
N THR A 62 -0.61 -6.56 -3.91
CA THR A 62 -1.81 -6.81 -4.73
C THR A 62 -2.85 -7.64 -3.96
N LEU A 63 -2.40 -8.60 -3.15
CA LEU A 63 -3.32 -9.38 -2.30
C LEU A 63 -3.91 -8.56 -1.15
N LEU A 64 -3.21 -7.52 -0.69
CA LEU A 64 -3.71 -6.62 0.34
C LEU A 64 -4.64 -5.54 -0.25
N TRP A 65 -4.24 -4.95 -1.36
CA TRP A 65 -4.91 -3.84 -2.03
C TRP A 65 -4.73 -3.93 -3.55
N ASP A 66 -5.86 -4.09 -4.25
CA ASP A 66 -5.95 -4.19 -5.71
C ASP A 66 -7.07 -3.25 -6.15
N SER A 67 -6.84 -1.94 -6.02
CA SER A 67 -7.82 -0.93 -6.38
C SER A 67 -7.35 -0.13 -7.60
N PRO A 68 -7.94 -0.39 -8.78
CA PRO A 68 -7.60 0.32 -10.01
C PRO A 68 -8.19 1.74 -10.08
N ASP A 69 -8.94 2.21 -9.07
CA ASP A 69 -9.73 3.44 -9.19
C ASP A 69 -9.07 4.66 -8.52
N VAL A 70 -8.73 5.65 -9.35
CA VAL A 70 -8.19 6.99 -9.01
C VAL A 70 -9.17 7.87 -8.20
N TYR A 71 -10.43 7.45 -8.04
CA TYR A 71 -11.48 8.23 -7.36
C TYR A 71 -11.34 8.35 -5.84
N ILE A 72 -10.21 7.90 -5.28
CA ILE A 72 -10.01 7.74 -3.85
C ILE A 72 -9.18 8.88 -3.25
N LEU A 73 -8.63 9.84 -4.01
CA LEU A 73 -7.85 10.93 -3.38
C LEU A 73 -8.70 11.70 -2.35
N ASP A 74 -9.90 12.13 -2.72
CA ASP A 74 -10.82 12.83 -1.80
C ASP A 74 -11.25 11.94 -0.63
N GLN A 75 -11.53 10.66 -0.87
CA GLN A 75 -11.95 9.72 0.17
C GLN A 75 -10.80 9.34 1.11
N ALA A 76 -9.58 9.23 0.60
CA ALA A 76 -8.37 8.98 1.36
C ALA A 76 -7.99 10.20 2.20
N LEU A 77 -8.03 11.40 1.62
CA LEU A 77 -7.83 12.66 2.35
C LEU A 77 -8.88 12.80 3.46
N SER A 78 -10.15 12.55 3.15
CA SER A 78 -11.23 12.55 4.15
C SER A 78 -11.05 11.48 5.23
N ALA A 79 -10.65 10.24 4.88
CA ALA A 79 -10.43 9.16 5.85
C ALA A 79 -9.20 9.40 6.75
N ALA A 80 -8.19 10.08 6.21
CA ALA A 80 -7.00 10.54 6.93
C ALA A 80 -7.26 11.80 7.77
N GLY A 81 -8.44 12.44 7.63
CA GLY A 81 -8.79 13.66 8.33
C GLY A 81 -8.05 14.90 7.81
N ILE A 82 -7.53 14.84 6.57
CA ILE A 82 -6.85 15.95 5.91
C ILE A 82 -7.93 16.77 5.21
N PRO A 83 -8.13 18.05 5.59
CA PRO A 83 -9.09 18.91 4.92
C PRO A 83 -8.68 19.07 3.46
N ASN A 84 -9.60 18.72 2.57
CA ASN A 84 -9.46 18.86 1.13
C ASN A 84 -10.39 19.98 0.68
N GLU A 85 -9.83 21.13 0.34
CA GLU A 85 -10.55 22.18 -0.38
C GLU A 85 -10.62 21.73 -1.84
N GLY A 86 -11.65 20.94 -2.17
CA GLY A 86 -11.80 20.36 -3.50
C GLY A 86 -11.73 21.40 -4.62
N VAL A 87 -11.14 20.96 -5.73
CA VAL A 87 -10.94 21.63 -7.03
C VAL A 87 -12.11 22.51 -7.47
#